data_AF-A0A9W6W8M5-F1
#
_entry.id   AF-A0A9W6W8M5-F1
#
_cell.length_a   1.000
_cell.length_b   1.000
_cell.length_c   1.000
_cell.angle_alpha   90.00
_cell.angle_beta   90.00
_cell.angle_gamma   90.00
#
_symmetry.space_group_name_H-M   'P 1'
#
loop_
_entity.id
_entity.type
_entity.pdbx_description
1 polymer ?
#
loop_
_entity_poly.entity_id
_entity_poly.type
_entity_poly.pdbx_seq_one_letter_code
_entity_poly.pdbx_strand_id
1 'polypeptide(L)'
;MATPLETTLAVIPPGKTFTPEELVFHAHQSLEDALAAADLIVSCPHSGTDIPAELLKYIAPTFTRRLQFDFTDCSTAPVARAWARIDPRIIYVENPHPRLVRDPNRARPADPRASLREAFARVRAAGAWNRVDLTGCDAVRPVSFSFFPLLTVPSTEDELDAMAGDFTAAAARGVDVYDATRRDLIARALDLRLARGVPSHLFFLSFHDTMNHTTRRDGAVDVDRAPADLLPGVVALSNRGDENGDPRGDAPVTLDPGLIRLLAESHRSGFRVADPAEVALNRPYLGSQEIITTGAAFRDDPRLGPGSVVTAGAVQAEFRREYLLGEANAAHIAAPGTDWPAPDASRVALLASHMKASWDEFRAAIVGVPTPHA
;
A
#
# COMPACT_ATOMS: atom_id res chain seq x y z
N MET A 1 28.82 29.07 5.96
CA MET A 1 27.49 29.25 5.36
C MET A 1 27.27 28.09 4.42
N ALA A 2 26.47 27.10 4.82
CA ALA A 2 26.18 25.97 3.95
C ALA A 2 25.28 26.47 2.81
N THR A 3 25.67 26.16 1.58
CA THR A 3 24.84 26.37 0.39
C THR A 3 23.46 25.75 0.65
N PRO A 4 22.34 26.41 0.32
CA PRO A 4 21.03 25.76 0.40
C PRO A 4 21.12 24.50 -0.46
N LEU A 5 20.88 23.33 0.13
CA LEU A 5 20.53 22.16 -0.65
C LEU A 5 19.31 22.59 -1.46
N GLU A 6 19.48 22.87 -2.75
CA GLU A 6 18.35 22.86 -3.68
C GLU A 6 17.69 21.49 -3.48
N THR A 7 16.55 21.48 -2.80
CA THR A 7 15.91 20.26 -2.37
C THR A 7 15.46 19.49 -3.61
N THR A 8 16.20 18.44 -3.96
CA THR A 8 15.93 17.47 -5.05
C THR A 8 14.74 16.55 -4.76
N LEU A 9 13.83 17.01 -3.89
CA LEU A 9 12.57 16.33 -3.59
C LEU A 9 11.77 16.20 -4.89
N ALA A 10 11.04 15.09 -5.01
CA ALA A 10 10.05 14.94 -6.07
C ALA A 10 8.79 15.72 -5.66
N VAL A 11 8.25 16.54 -6.56
CA VAL A 11 7.20 17.51 -6.24
C VAL A 11 6.10 17.49 -7.28
N ILE A 12 4.85 17.46 -6.80
CA ILE A 12 3.66 17.62 -7.65
C ILE A 12 3.44 19.11 -7.90
N PRO A 13 3.20 19.54 -9.15
CA PRO A 13 2.95 20.94 -9.47
C PRO A 13 1.82 21.57 -8.62
N PRO A 14 1.94 22.88 -8.28
CA PRO A 14 0.92 23.58 -7.51
C PRO A 14 -0.49 23.44 -8.12
N GLY A 15 -1.49 23.19 -7.29
CA GLY A 15 -2.90 23.12 -7.66
C GLY A 15 -3.31 21.87 -8.44
N LYS A 16 -2.40 20.91 -8.67
CA LYS A 16 -2.73 19.67 -9.38
C LYS A 16 -3.85 18.94 -8.65
N THR A 17 -4.93 18.68 -9.38
CA THR A 17 -6.01 17.76 -9.01
C THR A 17 -5.92 16.54 -9.92
N PHE A 18 -5.89 15.36 -9.33
CA PHE A 18 -5.86 14.10 -10.06
C PHE A 18 -7.27 13.70 -10.49
N THR A 19 -7.40 13.06 -11.64
CA THR A 19 -8.66 12.44 -12.09
C THR A 19 -8.59 10.91 -11.93
N PRO A 20 -9.73 10.20 -11.84
CA PRO A 20 -9.74 8.74 -11.82
C PRO A 20 -8.94 8.10 -12.96
N GLU A 21 -9.01 8.66 -14.16
CA GLU A 21 -8.31 8.15 -15.34
C GLU A 21 -6.78 8.22 -15.21
N GLU A 22 -6.26 9.20 -14.45
CA GLU A 22 -4.83 9.30 -14.17
C GLU A 22 -4.34 8.28 -13.14
N LEU A 23 -5.26 7.70 -12.37
CA LEU A 23 -4.95 6.78 -11.27
C LEU A 23 -5.20 5.32 -11.63
N VAL A 24 -5.88 5.04 -12.74
CA VAL A 24 -6.33 3.69 -13.12
C VAL A 24 -5.52 3.16 -14.30
N PHE A 25 -4.99 1.95 -14.14
CA PHE A 25 -4.16 1.29 -15.13
C PHE A 25 -4.70 -0.11 -15.46
N HIS A 26 -4.81 -0.42 -16.75
CA HIS A 26 -5.26 -1.72 -17.26
C HIS A 26 -4.75 -1.97 -18.69
N ALA A 27 -4.86 -3.21 -19.16
CA ALA A 27 -4.43 -3.61 -20.51
C ALA A 27 -5.45 -3.31 -21.63
N HIS A 28 -6.70 -2.99 -21.27
CA HIS A 28 -7.79 -2.78 -22.23
C HIS A 28 -7.82 -1.38 -22.82
N GLN A 29 -8.59 -1.20 -23.90
CA GLN A 29 -8.80 0.10 -24.53
C GLN A 29 -9.79 0.99 -23.75
N SER A 30 -10.76 0.38 -23.05
CA SER A 30 -11.76 1.06 -22.24
C SER A 30 -11.79 0.51 -20.81
N LEU A 31 -12.26 1.35 -19.88
CA LEU A 31 -12.45 0.93 -18.49
C LEU A 31 -13.60 -0.08 -18.37
N GLU A 32 -14.62 0.02 -19.23
CA GLU A 32 -15.75 -0.90 -19.29
C GLU A 32 -15.29 -2.31 -19.64
N ASP A 33 -14.44 -2.46 -20.66
CA ASP A 33 -13.86 -3.75 -21.05
C ASP A 33 -12.96 -4.30 -19.94
N ALA A 34 -12.18 -3.43 -19.30
CA ALA A 34 -11.36 -3.80 -18.16
C ALA A 34 -12.21 -4.34 -17.00
N LEU A 35 -13.27 -3.63 -16.61
CA LEU A 35 -14.18 -4.03 -15.53
C LEU A 35 -14.90 -5.33 -15.85
N ALA A 36 -15.28 -5.53 -17.11
CA ALA A 36 -15.85 -6.80 -17.56
C ALA A 36 -14.83 -7.95 -17.43
N ALA A 37 -13.57 -7.73 -17.78
CA ALA A 37 -12.56 -8.79 -17.72
C ALA A 37 -12.04 -9.06 -16.30
N ALA A 38 -11.98 -8.04 -15.44
CA ALA A 38 -11.20 -8.07 -14.21
C ALA A 38 -11.79 -8.94 -13.11
N ASP A 39 -10.99 -9.87 -12.60
CA ASP A 39 -11.29 -10.67 -11.39
C ASP A 39 -10.50 -10.20 -10.17
N LEU A 40 -9.63 -9.19 -10.36
CA LEU A 40 -8.79 -8.62 -9.32
C LEU A 40 -8.69 -7.10 -9.47
N ILE A 41 -9.00 -6.40 -8.39
CA ILE A 41 -8.66 -4.98 -8.23
C ILE A 41 -7.43 -4.88 -7.33
N VAL A 42 -6.37 -4.25 -7.83
CA VAL A 42 -5.11 -4.03 -7.11
C VAL A 42 -5.01 -2.57 -6.70
N SER A 43 -4.63 -2.30 -5.46
CA SER A 43 -4.35 -0.96 -4.97
C SER A 43 -2.91 -0.85 -4.47
N CYS A 44 -2.27 0.29 -4.72
CA CYS A 44 -1.00 0.66 -4.06
C CYS A 44 -1.22 1.95 -3.27
N PRO A 45 -1.70 1.87 -2.01
CA PRO A 45 -2.06 3.05 -1.22
C PRO A 45 -0.85 3.91 -0.83
N HIS A 46 0.36 3.36 -0.89
CA HIS A 46 1.58 4.01 -0.39
C HIS A 46 2.63 4.25 -1.45
N SER A 47 2.32 4.04 -2.74
CA SER A 47 3.31 4.11 -3.82
C SER A 47 3.69 5.52 -4.28
N GLY A 48 2.79 6.49 -4.14
CA GLY A 48 3.05 7.88 -4.52
C GLY A 48 4.19 8.44 -3.68
N THR A 49 5.11 9.17 -4.32
CA THR A 49 6.29 9.75 -3.63
C THR A 49 6.29 11.27 -3.66
N ASP A 50 5.81 11.86 -4.75
CA ASP A 50 5.90 13.28 -5.02
C ASP A 50 5.04 14.11 -4.05
N ILE A 51 5.64 15.12 -3.43
CA ILE A 51 4.98 15.96 -2.42
C ILE A 51 4.24 17.11 -3.13
N PRO A 52 2.96 17.37 -2.82
CA PRO A 52 2.28 18.58 -3.28
C PRO A 52 3.07 19.85 -2.93
N ALA A 53 3.33 20.71 -3.93
CA ALA A 53 4.16 21.90 -3.78
C ALA A 53 3.71 22.82 -2.62
N GLU A 54 2.42 22.87 -2.32
CA GLU A 54 1.84 23.68 -1.25
C GLU A 54 2.28 23.23 0.15
N LEU A 55 2.69 21.97 0.28
CA LEU A 55 3.13 21.40 1.56
C LEU A 55 4.63 21.60 1.81
N LEU A 56 5.41 22.02 0.81
CA LEU A 56 6.87 22.14 0.92
C LEU A 56 7.32 23.06 2.06
N LYS A 57 6.56 24.13 2.34
CA LYS A 57 6.83 25.05 3.47
C LYS A 57 6.77 24.37 4.84
N TYR A 58 6.11 23.22 4.95
CA TYR A 58 6.01 22.45 6.19
C TYR A 58 7.04 21.34 6.29
N ILE A 59 7.76 21.03 5.22
CA ILE A 59 8.72 19.93 5.21
C ILE A 59 9.95 20.31 6.04
N ALA A 60 10.42 19.38 6.86
CA ALA A 60 11.62 19.57 7.66
C ALA A 60 12.85 19.75 6.74
N PRO A 61 13.76 20.71 7.01
CA PRO A 61 14.93 20.96 6.14
C PRO A 61 15.88 19.77 5.98
N THR A 62 15.86 18.84 6.92
CA THR A 62 16.65 17.60 6.88
C THR A 62 16.00 16.48 6.06
N PHE A 63 14.80 16.71 5.51
CA PHE A 63 14.08 15.71 4.74
C PHE A 63 14.67 15.61 3.32
N THR A 64 15.38 14.52 3.07
CA THR A 64 16.06 14.26 1.79
C THR A 64 15.19 13.45 0.85
N ARG A 65 15.58 13.36 -0.43
CA ARG A 65 14.93 12.47 -1.40
C ARG A 65 15.00 11.01 -0.94
N ARG A 66 16.10 10.57 -0.33
CA ARG A 66 16.22 9.24 0.30
C ARG A 66 15.09 8.99 1.30
N LEU A 67 14.86 9.92 2.23
CA LEU A 67 13.80 9.80 3.25
C LEU A 67 12.39 9.90 2.64
N GLN A 68 12.21 10.72 1.61
CA GLN A 68 10.97 10.82 0.86
C GLN A 68 10.55 9.46 0.28
N PHE A 69 11.46 8.78 -0.39
CA PHE A 69 11.17 7.49 -1.02
C PHE A 69 11.12 6.35 0.01
N ASP A 70 12.00 6.35 1.00
CA ASP A 70 11.97 5.36 2.09
C ASP A 70 10.63 5.36 2.86
N PHE A 71 10.06 6.55 3.06
CA PHE A 71 8.77 6.73 3.73
C PHE A 71 7.57 6.28 2.89
N THR A 72 7.76 5.74 1.69
CA THR A 72 6.71 5.29 0.76
C THR A 72 6.96 3.85 0.34
N ASP A 73 5.98 3.20 -0.28
CA ASP A 73 6.11 1.86 -0.86
C ASP A 73 6.46 2.01 -2.36
N CYS A 74 7.47 2.82 -2.66
CA CYS A 74 7.74 3.31 -4.02
C CYS A 74 8.09 2.21 -5.04
N SER A 75 8.42 1.00 -4.58
CA SER A 75 8.76 -0.12 -5.47
C SER A 75 7.51 -0.81 -6.01
N THR A 76 6.35 -0.64 -5.36
CA THR A 76 5.09 -1.27 -5.76
C THR A 76 4.54 -0.74 -7.08
N ALA A 77 4.48 0.59 -7.28
CA ALA A 77 3.87 1.19 -8.48
C ALA A 77 4.49 0.71 -9.80
N PRO A 78 5.83 0.71 -9.99
CA PRO A 78 6.43 0.18 -11.21
C PRO A 78 6.03 -1.27 -11.52
N VAL A 79 5.98 -2.12 -10.49
CA VAL A 79 5.60 -3.54 -10.62
C VAL A 79 4.11 -3.68 -10.95
N ALA A 80 3.23 -2.99 -10.22
CA ALA A 80 1.78 -3.04 -10.42
C ALA A 80 1.37 -2.49 -11.80
N ARG A 81 1.97 -1.37 -12.24
CA ARG A 81 1.77 -0.84 -13.61
C ARG A 81 2.25 -1.82 -14.68
N ALA A 82 3.41 -2.46 -14.49
CA ALA A 82 3.91 -3.45 -15.43
C ALA A 82 3.00 -4.69 -15.49
N TRP A 83 2.49 -5.14 -14.35
CA TRP A 83 1.56 -6.26 -14.27
C TRP A 83 0.21 -5.93 -14.94
N ALA A 84 -0.36 -4.76 -14.67
CA ALA A 84 -1.65 -4.33 -15.24
C ALA A 84 -1.61 -4.19 -16.77
N ARG A 85 -0.43 -4.00 -17.36
CA ARG A 85 -0.25 -4.00 -18.82
C ARG A 85 -0.24 -5.39 -19.44
N ILE A 86 0.18 -6.43 -18.70
CA ILE A 86 0.35 -7.78 -19.23
C ILE A 86 -0.75 -8.76 -18.79
N ASP A 87 -1.52 -8.41 -17.76
CA ASP A 87 -2.64 -9.21 -17.28
C ASP A 87 -3.97 -8.47 -17.50
N PRO A 88 -4.77 -8.86 -18.52
CA PRO A 88 -6.03 -8.20 -18.82
C PRO A 88 -7.13 -8.48 -17.77
N ARG A 89 -6.86 -9.29 -16.75
CA ARG A 89 -7.83 -9.60 -15.68
C ARG A 89 -7.61 -8.77 -14.42
N ILE A 90 -6.71 -7.79 -14.45
CA ILE A 90 -6.51 -6.90 -13.31
C ILE A 90 -6.78 -5.45 -13.68
N ILE A 91 -7.28 -4.69 -12.70
CA ILE A 91 -7.29 -3.23 -12.72
C ILE A 91 -6.45 -2.76 -11.55
N TYR A 92 -5.47 -1.90 -11.83
CA TYR A 92 -4.61 -1.30 -10.82
C TYR A 92 -5.01 0.15 -10.55
N VAL A 93 -5.11 0.52 -9.28
CA VAL A 93 -5.39 1.88 -8.80
C VAL A 93 -4.22 2.39 -7.96
N GLU A 94 -3.64 3.51 -8.37
CA GLU A 94 -2.47 4.13 -7.75
C GLU A 94 -2.84 5.33 -6.89
N ASN A 95 -2.36 5.39 -5.64
CA ASN A 95 -2.43 6.63 -4.87
C ASN A 95 -1.35 7.60 -5.39
N PRO A 96 -1.71 8.80 -5.88
CA PRO A 96 -0.73 9.72 -6.46
C PRO A 96 0.11 10.43 -5.40
N HIS A 97 -0.33 10.47 -4.15
CA HIS A 97 0.33 11.19 -3.07
C HIS A 97 1.11 10.25 -2.15
N PRO A 98 2.22 10.70 -1.55
CA PRO A 98 2.84 9.99 -0.45
C PRO A 98 1.88 9.93 0.74
N ARG A 99 1.98 8.84 1.51
CA ARG A 99 1.24 8.68 2.78
C ARG A 99 1.54 9.78 3.81
N LEU A 100 2.54 10.63 3.54
CA LEU A 100 2.79 11.89 4.24
C LEU A 100 1.60 12.85 4.17
N VAL A 101 0.90 12.96 3.02
CA VAL A 101 -0.23 13.88 2.84
C VAL A 101 -1.43 13.43 3.68
N ARG A 102 -1.79 12.17 3.53
CA ARG A 102 -2.70 11.42 4.40
C ARG A 102 -2.49 9.96 4.06
N ASP A 103 -2.32 9.11 5.05
CA ASP A 103 -2.27 7.67 4.83
C ASP A 103 -3.69 7.14 4.48
N PRO A 104 -3.99 6.73 3.22
CA PRO A 104 -5.30 6.17 2.85
C PRO A 104 -5.54 4.78 3.46
N ASN A 105 -4.48 4.16 3.98
CA ASN A 105 -4.52 2.88 4.67
C ASN A 105 -4.63 3.03 6.21
N ARG A 106 -5.14 4.20 6.63
CA ARG A 106 -5.62 4.50 7.98
C ARG A 106 -7.07 4.99 7.92
N ALA A 107 -7.77 4.88 9.04
CA ALA A 107 -9.09 5.49 9.15
C ALA A 107 -8.98 7.00 8.92
N ARG A 108 -9.86 7.57 8.10
CA ARG A 108 -9.94 9.02 7.90
C ARG A 108 -10.24 9.68 9.25
N PRO A 109 -9.40 10.61 9.74
CA PRO A 109 -9.68 11.29 11.00
C PRO A 109 -10.92 12.17 10.86
N ALA A 110 -11.78 12.15 11.87
CA ALA A 110 -12.96 13.03 11.93
C ALA A 110 -12.54 14.50 12.03
N ASP A 111 -11.44 14.76 12.75
CA ASP A 111 -10.81 16.07 12.88
C ASP A 111 -9.30 15.95 12.60
N PRO A 112 -8.86 16.23 11.35
CA PRO A 112 -7.44 16.20 10.98
C PRO A 112 -6.56 17.13 11.83
N ARG A 113 -7.08 18.28 12.23
CA ARG A 113 -6.36 19.28 13.04
C ARG A 113 -6.11 18.76 14.44
N ALA A 114 -7.14 18.19 15.10
CA ALA A 114 -6.98 17.59 16.41
C ALA A 114 -6.00 16.40 16.39
N SER A 115 -6.11 15.53 15.38
CA SER A 115 -5.17 14.42 15.18
C SER A 115 -3.73 14.91 15.03
N LEU A 116 -3.50 15.95 14.23
CA LEU A 116 -2.17 16.51 14.02
C LEU A 116 -1.62 17.19 15.28
N ARG A 117 -2.45 17.93 16.03
CA ARG A 117 -2.07 18.50 17.34
C ARG A 117 -1.57 17.42 18.28
N GLU A 118 -2.33 16.34 18.39
CA GLU A 118 -2.01 15.21 19.26
C GLU A 118 -0.71 14.54 18.83
N ALA A 119 -0.52 14.29 17.53
CA ALA A 119 0.71 13.71 17.02
C ALA A 119 1.95 14.56 17.37
N PHE A 120 1.89 15.88 17.18
CA PHE A 120 2.97 16.78 17.59
C PHE A 120 3.18 16.81 19.11
N ALA A 121 2.12 16.75 19.91
CA ALA A 121 2.23 16.68 21.36
C ALA A 121 2.96 15.40 21.82
N ARG A 122 2.60 14.24 21.25
CA ARG A 122 3.26 12.97 21.54
C ARG A 122 4.73 12.96 21.12
N VAL A 123 5.05 13.50 19.94
CA VAL A 123 6.45 13.64 19.48
C VAL A 123 7.26 14.55 20.41
N ARG A 124 6.70 15.69 20.83
CA ARG A 124 7.38 16.60 21.77
C ARG A 124 7.64 15.94 23.12
N ALA A 125 6.66 15.19 23.63
CA ALA A 125 6.80 14.45 24.89
C ALA A 125 7.86 13.34 24.82
N ALA A 126 7.96 12.64 23.69
CA ALA A 126 9.00 11.63 23.47
C ALA A 126 10.39 12.25 23.32
N GLY A 127 10.50 13.45 22.77
CA GLY A 127 11.75 14.11 22.45
C GLY A 127 12.30 13.71 21.08
N ALA A 128 13.22 14.51 20.55
CA ALA A 128 13.76 14.31 19.20
C ALA A 128 14.41 12.92 19.04
N TRP A 129 14.12 12.25 17.92
CA TRP A 129 14.68 10.94 17.54
C TRP A 129 14.26 9.76 18.41
N ASN A 130 13.37 9.96 19.37
CA ASN A 130 12.90 8.88 20.24
C ASN A 130 11.67 8.20 19.65
N ARG A 131 11.52 6.92 19.99
CA ARG A 131 10.33 6.14 19.66
C ARG A 131 9.09 6.79 20.26
N VAL A 132 8.07 6.98 19.43
CA VAL A 132 6.76 7.51 19.82
C VAL A 132 5.65 6.62 19.27
N ASP A 133 4.62 6.38 20.09
CA ASP A 133 3.40 5.72 19.64
C ASP A 133 2.41 6.76 19.11
N LEU A 134 2.13 6.69 17.80
CA LEU A 134 1.18 7.57 17.10
C LEU A 134 -0.13 6.85 16.79
N THR A 135 -0.38 5.67 17.37
CA THR A 135 -1.61 4.91 17.15
C THR A 135 -2.83 5.80 17.43
N GLY A 136 -3.73 5.88 16.45
CA GLY A 136 -4.95 6.69 16.51
C GLY A 136 -4.82 8.14 16.05
N CYS A 137 -3.60 8.65 15.85
CA CYS A 137 -3.34 10.01 15.37
C CYS A 137 -2.30 10.06 14.23
N ASP A 138 -2.06 8.94 13.54
CA ASP A 138 -1.01 8.76 12.53
C ASP A 138 -1.48 8.89 11.08
N ALA A 139 -2.70 9.40 10.84
CA ALA A 139 -3.18 9.67 9.48
C ALA A 139 -2.31 10.69 8.73
N VAL A 140 -1.73 11.66 9.45
CA VAL A 140 -0.66 12.56 8.97
C VAL A 140 0.46 12.50 10.00
N ARG A 141 1.62 11.97 9.61
CA ARG A 141 2.73 11.73 10.54
C ARG A 141 3.71 12.91 10.52
N PRO A 142 4.04 13.51 11.68
CA PRO A 142 5.11 14.52 11.76
C PRO A 142 6.53 13.91 11.69
N VAL A 143 6.67 12.60 11.89
CA VAL A 143 7.93 11.86 11.88
C VAL A 143 7.83 10.53 11.11
N SER A 144 8.95 10.05 10.56
CA SER A 144 9.04 8.77 9.87
C SER A 144 8.84 7.57 10.81
N PHE A 145 8.86 6.35 10.28
CA PHE A 145 8.82 5.13 11.10
C PHE A 145 10.10 4.92 11.93
N SER A 146 11.22 5.51 11.50
CA SER A 146 12.47 5.60 12.27
C SER A 146 12.59 6.92 13.06
N PHE A 147 11.48 7.63 13.25
CA PHE A 147 11.38 8.85 14.07
C PHE A 147 12.22 10.04 13.56
N PHE A 148 12.46 10.11 12.24
CA PHE A 148 13.05 11.28 11.59
C PHE A 148 12.01 12.37 11.41
N PRO A 149 12.32 13.65 11.68
CA PRO A 149 11.42 14.76 11.38
C PRO A 149 11.05 14.78 9.90
N LEU A 150 9.74 14.71 9.63
CA LEU A 150 9.16 14.92 8.30
C LEU A 150 8.65 16.35 8.17
N LEU A 151 8.02 16.85 9.25
CA LEU A 151 7.39 18.15 9.29
C LEU A 151 8.09 19.07 10.28
N THR A 152 8.14 20.35 9.92
CA THR A 152 8.50 21.44 10.83
C THR A 152 7.41 21.58 11.88
N VAL A 153 7.78 21.65 13.15
CA VAL A 153 6.83 21.79 14.26
C VAL A 153 6.21 23.20 14.21
N PRO A 154 4.86 23.33 14.19
CA PRO A 154 4.22 24.63 14.24
C PRO A 154 4.50 25.30 15.59
N SER A 155 4.80 26.59 15.57
CA SER A 155 5.13 27.41 16.74
C SER A 155 3.88 28.00 17.40
N THR A 156 2.78 28.08 16.65
CA THR A 156 1.51 28.68 17.10
C THR A 156 0.33 27.80 16.68
N GLU A 157 -0.85 28.03 17.30
CA GLU A 157 -2.09 27.38 16.88
C GLU A 157 -2.50 27.81 15.48
N ASP A 158 -2.30 29.08 15.09
CA ASP A 158 -2.63 29.56 13.74
C ASP A 158 -1.78 28.85 12.66
N GLU A 159 -0.50 28.59 12.94
CA GLU A 159 0.37 27.81 12.04
C GLU A 159 -0.08 26.35 11.92
N LEU A 160 -0.52 25.74 13.02
CA LEU A 160 -1.08 24.39 13.02
C LEU A 160 -2.39 24.35 12.22
N ASP A 161 -3.21 25.38 12.31
CA ASP A 161 -4.49 25.50 11.58
C ASP A 161 -4.26 25.61 10.09
N ALA A 162 -3.32 26.47 9.68
CA ALA A 162 -2.90 26.59 8.30
C ALA A 162 -2.34 25.26 7.77
N MET A 163 -1.48 24.59 8.54
CA MET A 163 -0.92 23.29 8.18
C MET A 163 -2.04 22.24 7.98
N ALA A 164 -2.92 22.08 8.96
CA ALA A 164 -4.02 21.11 8.87
C ALA A 164 -4.95 21.42 7.68
N GLY A 165 -5.22 22.70 7.40
CA GLY A 165 -5.99 23.15 6.25
C GLY A 165 -5.33 22.76 4.92
N ASP A 166 -4.04 23.03 4.77
CA ASP A 166 -3.28 22.72 3.54
C ASP A 166 -3.16 21.21 3.30
N PHE A 167 -2.88 20.42 4.34
CA PHE A 167 -2.88 18.95 4.24
C PHE A 167 -4.25 18.40 3.86
N THR A 168 -5.33 18.96 4.43
CA THR A 168 -6.71 18.58 4.06
C THR A 168 -7.02 18.91 2.61
N ALA A 169 -6.65 20.11 2.16
CA ALA A 169 -6.85 20.54 0.78
C ALA A 169 -6.03 19.70 -0.21
N ALA A 170 -4.79 19.36 0.12
CA ALA A 170 -3.95 18.47 -0.68
C ALA A 170 -4.54 17.04 -0.72
N ALA A 171 -4.98 16.50 0.41
CA ALA A 171 -5.64 15.18 0.44
C ALA A 171 -6.89 15.13 -0.44
N ALA A 172 -7.71 16.19 -0.45
CA ALA A 172 -8.90 16.29 -1.30
C ALA A 172 -8.60 16.20 -2.81
N ARG A 173 -7.41 16.67 -3.24
CA ARG A 173 -7.01 16.70 -4.66
C ARG A 173 -6.39 15.40 -5.19
N GLY A 174 -6.06 14.45 -4.31
CA GLY A 174 -5.39 13.20 -4.70
C GLY A 174 -5.87 12.00 -3.90
N VAL A 175 -5.61 11.98 -2.58
CA VAL A 175 -5.95 10.83 -1.71
C VAL A 175 -7.45 10.55 -1.69
N ASP A 176 -8.30 11.59 -1.63
CA ASP A 176 -9.76 11.42 -1.69
C ASP A 176 -10.24 10.92 -3.06
N VAL A 177 -9.59 11.36 -4.15
CA VAL A 177 -9.88 10.88 -5.51
C VAL A 177 -9.51 9.41 -5.65
N TYR A 178 -8.34 9.03 -5.15
CA TYR A 178 -7.88 7.64 -5.08
C TYR A 178 -8.85 6.75 -4.30
N ASP A 179 -9.23 7.15 -3.08
CA ASP A 179 -10.13 6.39 -2.22
C ASP A 179 -11.51 6.19 -2.87
N ALA A 180 -12.06 7.26 -3.47
CA ALA A 180 -13.34 7.20 -4.18
C ALA A 180 -13.25 6.29 -5.43
N THR A 181 -12.20 6.45 -6.23
CA THR A 181 -11.98 5.67 -7.47
C THR A 181 -11.85 4.19 -7.17
N ARG A 182 -11.03 3.82 -6.18
CA ARG A 182 -10.88 2.42 -5.75
C ARG A 182 -12.22 1.80 -5.34
N ARG A 183 -13.00 2.50 -4.51
CA ARG A 183 -14.31 2.00 -4.04
C ARG A 183 -15.32 1.86 -5.17
N ASP A 184 -15.37 2.83 -6.08
CA ASP A 184 -16.22 2.78 -7.28
C ASP A 184 -15.90 1.57 -8.14
N LEU A 185 -14.61 1.33 -8.42
CA LEU A 185 -14.17 0.19 -9.23
C LEU A 185 -14.52 -1.16 -8.60
N ILE A 186 -14.33 -1.30 -7.29
CA ILE A 186 -14.72 -2.52 -6.56
C ILE A 186 -16.23 -2.75 -6.67
N ALA A 187 -17.04 -1.71 -6.43
CA ALA A 187 -18.49 -1.80 -6.50
C ALA A 187 -18.98 -2.16 -7.91
N ARG A 188 -18.48 -1.47 -8.94
CA ARG A 188 -18.84 -1.73 -10.35
C ARG A 188 -18.39 -3.12 -10.82
N ALA A 189 -17.20 -3.56 -10.44
CA ALA A 189 -16.72 -4.90 -10.76
C ALA A 189 -17.63 -5.97 -10.10
N LEU A 190 -18.03 -5.76 -8.84
CA LEU A 190 -18.93 -6.66 -8.14
C LEU A 190 -20.29 -6.73 -8.82
N ASP A 191 -20.88 -5.58 -9.17
CA ASP A 191 -22.16 -5.50 -9.86
C ASP A 191 -22.14 -6.26 -11.19
N LEU A 192 -21.06 -6.11 -11.98
CA LEU A 192 -20.89 -6.83 -13.24
C LEU A 192 -20.75 -8.35 -13.04
N ARG A 193 -20.07 -8.79 -11.97
CA ARG A 193 -19.91 -10.22 -11.66
C ARG A 193 -21.24 -10.84 -11.24
N LEU A 194 -21.99 -10.16 -10.39
CA LEU A 194 -23.32 -10.59 -9.95
C LEU A 194 -24.31 -10.63 -11.12
N ALA A 195 -24.31 -9.61 -11.99
CA ALA A 195 -25.21 -9.52 -13.15
C ALA A 195 -25.01 -10.64 -14.17
N ARG A 196 -23.81 -11.25 -14.24
CA ARG A 196 -23.55 -12.39 -15.12
C ARG A 196 -24.28 -13.66 -14.71
N GLY A 197 -24.58 -13.83 -13.41
CA GLY A 197 -25.31 -14.98 -12.90
C GLY A 197 -24.60 -16.33 -13.09
N VAL A 198 -23.29 -16.34 -13.33
CA VAL A 198 -22.48 -17.55 -13.46
C VAL A 198 -21.38 -17.59 -12.38
N PRO A 199 -20.91 -18.79 -12.00
CA PRO A 199 -19.79 -18.94 -11.07
C PRO A 199 -18.61 -18.04 -11.45
N SER A 200 -18.20 -17.16 -10.55
CA SER A 200 -17.07 -16.25 -10.76
C SER A 200 -16.47 -15.74 -9.46
N HIS A 201 -15.41 -14.95 -9.55
CA HIS A 201 -14.69 -14.43 -8.41
C HIS A 201 -14.38 -12.94 -8.58
N LEU A 202 -14.29 -12.23 -7.46
CA LEU A 202 -13.77 -10.87 -7.39
C LEU A 202 -12.89 -10.71 -6.15
N PHE A 203 -11.61 -10.47 -6.35
CA PHE A 203 -10.67 -10.23 -5.27
C PHE A 203 -10.20 -8.78 -5.24
N PHE A 204 -9.81 -8.34 -4.05
CA PHE A 204 -9.13 -7.07 -3.83
C PHE A 204 -7.75 -7.33 -3.22
N LEU A 205 -6.70 -6.74 -3.81
CA LEU A 205 -5.33 -6.84 -3.33
C LEU A 205 -4.80 -5.45 -2.96
N SER A 206 -4.46 -5.27 -1.68
CA SER A 206 -3.67 -4.13 -1.20
C SER A 206 -2.19 -4.49 -1.31
N PHE A 207 -1.47 -3.89 -2.26
CA PHE A 207 -0.07 -4.17 -2.55
C PHE A 207 0.82 -3.17 -1.82
N HIS A 208 1.69 -3.70 -0.97
CA HIS A 208 2.64 -2.97 -0.15
C HIS A 208 4.07 -3.47 -0.33
N ASP A 209 5.01 -2.62 0.10
CA ASP A 209 6.37 -3.04 0.35
C ASP A 209 6.95 -2.39 1.62
N THR A 210 7.80 -3.13 2.32
CA THR A 210 8.58 -2.59 3.43
C THR A 210 9.94 -3.26 3.51
N MET A 211 10.83 -2.66 4.29
CA MET A 211 12.20 -3.13 4.49
C MET A 211 12.32 -3.97 5.75
N ASN A 212 13.30 -4.89 5.74
CA ASN A 212 13.82 -5.52 6.94
C ASN A 212 14.88 -4.67 7.65
N HIS A 213 15.31 -3.59 7.02
CA HIS A 213 16.22 -2.59 7.58
C HIS A 213 15.52 -1.24 7.77
N THR A 214 16.08 -0.41 8.64
CA THR A 214 15.61 0.94 8.95
C THR A 214 16.70 1.97 8.68
N THR A 215 16.27 3.21 8.47
CA THR A 215 17.14 4.30 8.01
C THR A 215 17.97 4.91 9.14
N ARG A 216 19.25 5.12 8.88
CA ARG A 216 20.20 5.89 9.70
C ARG A 216 20.17 7.37 9.39
N ARG A 217 20.90 8.15 10.21
CA ARG A 217 20.98 9.61 10.08
C ARG A 217 21.63 10.12 8.80
N ASP A 218 22.50 9.33 8.20
CA ASP A 218 23.15 9.63 6.93
C ASP A 218 22.42 9.05 5.72
N GLY A 219 21.19 8.56 5.92
CA GLY A 219 20.32 8.05 4.86
C GLY A 219 20.57 6.59 4.45
N ALA A 220 21.55 5.91 5.04
CA ALA A 220 21.74 4.48 4.85
C ALA A 220 20.56 3.69 5.42
N VAL A 221 20.05 2.71 4.66
CA VAL A 221 18.97 1.80 5.08
C VAL A 221 19.59 0.42 5.42
N ASP A 222 20.26 0.33 6.57
CA ASP A 222 21.10 -0.82 6.94
C ASP A 222 20.96 -1.27 8.41
N VAL A 223 20.02 -0.70 9.17
CA VAL A 223 19.80 -1.09 10.58
C VAL A 223 18.71 -2.14 10.67
N ASP A 224 19.07 -3.36 11.05
CA ASP A 224 18.13 -4.48 11.21
C ASP A 224 16.89 -4.12 12.06
N ARG A 225 15.72 -4.51 11.57
CA ARG A 225 14.50 -4.52 12.37
C ARG A 225 14.54 -5.62 13.42
N ALA A 226 13.71 -5.47 14.45
CA ALA A 226 13.56 -6.52 15.45
C ALA A 226 13.07 -7.82 14.77
N PRO A 227 13.48 -9.01 15.25
CA PRO A 227 13.12 -10.29 14.63
C PRO A 227 11.61 -10.52 14.45
N ALA A 228 10.79 -9.94 15.33
CA ALA A 228 9.33 -10.02 15.24
C ALA A 228 8.73 -9.20 14.08
N ASP A 229 9.48 -8.22 13.57
CA ASP A 229 9.08 -7.28 12.52
C ASP A 229 9.68 -7.62 11.14
N LEU A 230 10.43 -8.72 11.04
CA LEU A 230 11.04 -9.15 9.78
C LEU A 230 9.99 -9.78 8.86
N LEU A 231 10.00 -9.32 7.60
CA LEU A 231 9.32 -9.97 6.50
C LEU A 231 10.04 -11.25 6.06
N PRO A 232 9.29 -12.20 5.46
CA PRO A 232 9.88 -13.33 4.77
C PRO A 232 10.68 -12.88 3.53
N GLY A 233 11.40 -13.80 2.91
CA GLY A 233 12.31 -13.52 1.79
C GLY A 233 11.65 -12.83 0.57
N VAL A 234 10.36 -13.06 0.34
CA VAL A 234 9.60 -12.50 -0.78
C VAL A 234 8.40 -11.69 -0.30
N VAL A 235 7.38 -12.32 0.29
CA VAL A 235 6.10 -11.67 0.57
C VAL A 235 5.36 -12.29 1.76
N ALA A 236 4.71 -11.45 2.55
CA ALA A 236 3.71 -11.86 3.52
C ALA A 236 2.29 -11.55 2.99
N LEU A 237 1.44 -12.57 2.87
CA LEU A 237 0.04 -12.41 2.50
C LEU A 237 -0.83 -12.34 3.74
N SER A 238 -1.77 -11.39 3.79
CA SER A 238 -2.55 -11.16 5.02
C SER A 238 -4.05 -11.08 4.77
N ASN A 239 -4.82 -11.79 5.59
CA ASN A 239 -6.29 -11.77 5.62
C ASN A 239 -6.86 -11.46 7.02
N ARG A 240 -6.05 -10.92 7.95
CA ARG A 240 -6.38 -10.67 9.37
C ARG A 240 -6.47 -11.92 10.25
N GLY A 241 -6.26 -13.10 9.70
CA GLY A 241 -6.17 -14.36 10.42
C GLY A 241 -4.87 -14.54 11.21
N ASP A 242 -4.65 -15.76 11.69
CA ASP A 242 -3.41 -16.22 12.32
C ASP A 242 -2.34 -16.61 11.28
N GLU A 243 -1.22 -17.18 11.72
CA GLU A 243 -0.13 -17.62 10.83
C GLU A 243 -0.54 -18.71 9.82
N ASN A 244 -1.73 -19.31 9.96
CA ASN A 244 -2.31 -20.25 9.00
C ASN A 244 -3.42 -19.64 8.14
N GLY A 245 -3.78 -18.37 8.38
CA GLY A 245 -4.89 -17.69 7.71
C GLY A 245 -6.26 -17.90 8.38
N ASP A 246 -6.31 -18.61 9.52
CA ASP A 246 -7.56 -18.91 10.25
C ASP A 246 -8.02 -17.72 11.12
N PRO A 247 -9.32 -17.63 11.46
CA PRO A 247 -9.83 -16.60 12.36
C PRO A 247 -9.10 -16.56 13.72
N ARG A 248 -8.85 -15.34 14.22
CA ARG A 248 -8.28 -15.09 15.55
C ARG A 248 -9.35 -14.64 16.52
N GLY A 249 -9.96 -15.60 17.22
CA GLY A 249 -11.15 -15.33 18.04
C GLY A 249 -12.30 -14.83 17.15
N ASP A 250 -13.00 -13.80 17.60
CA ASP A 250 -14.16 -13.24 16.88
C ASP A 250 -13.78 -12.24 15.76
N ALA A 251 -12.48 -11.97 15.56
CA ALA A 251 -12.05 -11.06 14.52
C ALA A 251 -12.26 -11.68 13.12
N PRO A 252 -13.06 -11.05 12.24
CA PRO A 252 -13.34 -11.63 10.93
C PRO A 252 -12.09 -11.58 10.04
N VAL A 253 -11.88 -12.67 9.29
CA VAL A 253 -10.91 -12.70 8.18
C VAL A 253 -11.47 -11.96 6.97
N THR A 254 -10.59 -11.40 6.14
CA THR A 254 -10.97 -10.63 4.95
C THR A 254 -10.98 -11.47 3.66
N LEU A 255 -10.39 -12.66 3.70
CA LEU A 255 -10.39 -13.67 2.64
C LEU A 255 -10.50 -15.05 3.30
N ASP A 256 -11.23 -15.97 2.67
CA ASP A 256 -11.39 -17.35 3.14
C ASP A 256 -10.03 -18.03 3.44
N PRO A 257 -9.88 -18.76 4.56
CA PRO A 257 -8.63 -19.41 4.94
C PRO A 257 -8.10 -20.41 3.89
N GLY A 258 -8.98 -21.15 3.21
CA GLY A 258 -8.59 -22.06 2.12
C GLY A 258 -8.03 -21.29 0.93
N LEU A 259 -8.69 -20.20 0.55
CA LEU A 259 -8.26 -19.34 -0.56
C LEU A 259 -6.92 -18.65 -0.30
N ILE A 260 -6.66 -18.12 0.91
CA ILE A 260 -5.37 -17.48 1.18
C ILE A 260 -4.21 -18.47 1.20
N ARG A 261 -4.42 -19.70 1.69
CA ARG A 261 -3.39 -20.75 1.64
C ARG A 261 -3.09 -21.16 0.20
N LEU A 262 -4.13 -21.28 -0.62
CA LEU A 262 -3.97 -21.57 -2.04
C LEU A 262 -3.23 -20.43 -2.76
N LEU A 263 -3.58 -19.18 -2.46
CA LEU A 263 -2.89 -18.00 -3.01
C LEU A 263 -1.41 -17.97 -2.60
N ALA A 264 -1.09 -18.34 -1.36
CA ALA A 264 0.29 -18.45 -0.89
C ALA A 264 1.07 -19.53 -1.65
N GLU A 265 0.47 -20.69 -1.88
CA GLU A 265 1.11 -21.75 -2.68
C GLU A 265 1.35 -21.29 -4.12
N SER A 266 0.36 -20.64 -4.74
CA SER A 266 0.53 -20.08 -6.07
C SER A 266 1.60 -18.98 -6.12
N HIS A 267 1.79 -18.20 -5.05
CA HIS A 267 2.91 -17.25 -4.94
C HIS A 267 4.27 -17.97 -4.82
N ARG A 268 4.35 -19.07 -4.06
CA ARG A 268 5.59 -19.86 -3.97
C ARG A 268 6.02 -20.38 -5.35
N SER A 269 5.07 -20.95 -6.09
CA SER A 269 5.29 -21.43 -7.45
C SER A 269 5.61 -20.29 -8.43
N GLY A 270 4.78 -19.25 -8.47
CA GLY A 270 4.92 -18.13 -9.40
C GLY A 270 6.20 -17.32 -9.21
N PHE A 271 6.66 -17.15 -7.97
CA PHE A 271 7.95 -16.52 -7.63
C PHE A 271 9.13 -17.50 -7.64
N ARG A 272 8.87 -18.81 -7.82
CA ARG A 272 9.87 -19.88 -7.86
C ARG A 272 10.76 -19.89 -6.62
N VAL A 273 10.13 -19.76 -5.45
CA VAL A 273 10.85 -19.76 -4.17
C VAL A 273 11.44 -21.14 -3.90
N ALA A 274 12.65 -21.17 -3.37
CA ALA A 274 13.31 -22.44 -3.01
C ALA A 274 12.87 -22.90 -1.61
N ASP A 275 12.63 -21.95 -0.71
CA ASP A 275 12.14 -22.20 0.64
C ASP A 275 10.69 -21.69 0.75
N PRO A 276 9.70 -22.56 1.07
CA PRO A 276 8.31 -22.15 1.27
C PRO A 276 8.13 -21.05 2.32
N ALA A 277 9.05 -20.89 3.27
CA ALA A 277 9.03 -19.84 4.29
C ALA A 277 9.31 -18.44 3.72
N GLU A 278 9.78 -18.32 2.47
CA GLU A 278 9.90 -17.03 1.79
C GLU A 278 8.54 -16.40 1.43
N VAL A 279 7.46 -17.19 1.52
CA VAL A 279 6.07 -16.74 1.43
C VAL A 279 5.34 -17.13 2.73
N ALA A 280 5.02 -16.13 3.54
CA ALA A 280 4.37 -16.32 4.84
C ALA A 280 2.95 -15.76 4.87
N LEU A 281 2.17 -16.13 5.88
CA LEU A 281 0.85 -15.58 6.15
C LEU A 281 0.84 -14.74 7.41
N ASN A 282 0.14 -13.60 7.37
CA ASN A 282 -0.22 -12.77 8.54
C ASN A 282 0.93 -12.42 9.50
N ARG A 283 2.19 -12.40 9.01
CA ARG A 283 3.36 -12.05 9.80
C ARG A 283 4.39 -11.28 8.94
N PRO A 284 4.92 -10.15 9.44
CA PRO A 284 4.63 -9.51 10.72
C PRO A 284 3.33 -8.68 10.70
N TYR A 285 2.74 -8.50 9.51
CA TYR A 285 1.52 -7.72 9.32
C TYR A 285 0.30 -8.62 9.20
N LEU A 286 -0.81 -8.17 9.78
CA LEU A 286 -2.09 -8.88 9.78
C LEU A 286 -3.02 -8.36 8.68
N GLY A 287 -2.58 -7.37 7.90
CA GLY A 287 -3.45 -6.64 7.00
C GLY A 287 -3.92 -5.30 7.58
N SER A 288 -4.29 -4.42 6.67
CA SER A 288 -4.46 -2.98 6.91
C SER A 288 -5.88 -2.49 6.64
N GLN A 289 -6.10 -1.18 6.77
CA GLN A 289 -7.42 -0.57 6.68
C GLN A 289 -8.13 -0.85 5.34
N GLU A 290 -7.38 -0.88 4.23
CA GLU A 290 -7.97 -1.14 2.92
C GLU A 290 -8.64 -2.52 2.86
N ILE A 291 -7.96 -3.58 3.32
CA ILE A 291 -8.53 -4.92 3.28
C ILE A 291 -9.60 -5.13 4.35
N ILE A 292 -9.50 -4.44 5.49
CA ILE A 292 -10.53 -4.47 6.54
C ILE A 292 -11.83 -3.89 6.00
N THR A 293 -11.76 -2.72 5.38
CA THR A 293 -12.95 -2.02 4.86
C THR A 293 -13.56 -2.74 3.67
N THR A 294 -12.74 -3.19 2.72
CA THR A 294 -13.23 -3.97 1.56
C THR A 294 -13.77 -5.34 1.99
N GLY A 295 -13.08 -6.04 2.89
CA GLY A 295 -13.55 -7.33 3.41
C GLY A 295 -14.87 -7.20 4.17
N ALA A 296 -15.07 -6.12 4.93
CA ALA A 296 -16.36 -5.81 5.54
C ALA A 296 -17.43 -5.54 4.49
N ALA A 297 -17.14 -4.73 3.46
CA ALA A 297 -18.09 -4.45 2.39
C ALA A 297 -18.54 -5.72 1.65
N PHE A 298 -17.63 -6.66 1.37
CA PHE A 298 -18.00 -7.94 0.74
C PHE A 298 -18.82 -8.83 1.67
N ARG A 299 -18.43 -8.97 2.94
CA ARG A 299 -19.15 -9.81 3.90
C ARG A 299 -20.56 -9.28 4.18
N ASP A 300 -20.71 -7.96 4.25
CA ASP A 300 -21.95 -7.30 4.62
C ASP A 300 -22.87 -7.05 3.40
N ASP A 301 -22.43 -7.39 2.17
CA ASP A 301 -23.26 -7.32 0.97
C ASP A 301 -24.24 -8.51 0.92
N PRO A 302 -25.57 -8.28 0.98
CA PRO A 302 -26.55 -9.35 1.04
C PRO A 302 -26.58 -10.24 -0.22
N ARG A 303 -26.00 -9.78 -1.34
CA ARG A 303 -25.93 -10.52 -2.60
C ARG A 303 -24.82 -11.57 -2.60
N LEU A 304 -23.86 -11.47 -1.67
CA LEU A 304 -22.74 -12.40 -1.51
C LEU A 304 -22.97 -13.47 -0.42
N GLY A 305 -24.21 -13.61 0.06
CA GLY A 305 -24.57 -14.58 1.10
C GLY A 305 -24.48 -16.06 0.66
N PRO A 306 -24.88 -17.00 1.55
CA PRO A 306 -24.84 -18.44 1.27
C PRO A 306 -25.58 -18.78 -0.04
N GLY A 307 -24.85 -19.42 -0.97
CA GLY A 307 -25.37 -19.78 -2.30
C GLY A 307 -25.10 -18.74 -3.40
N SER A 308 -24.41 -17.63 -3.10
CA SER A 308 -23.88 -16.73 -4.12
C SER A 308 -23.01 -17.50 -5.13
N VAL A 309 -23.20 -17.19 -6.41
CA VAL A 309 -22.32 -17.67 -7.50
C VAL A 309 -21.03 -16.87 -7.60
N VAL A 310 -20.90 -15.78 -6.86
CA VAL A 310 -19.69 -14.95 -6.81
C VAL A 310 -18.98 -15.16 -5.48
N THR A 311 -17.72 -15.56 -5.54
CA THR A 311 -16.80 -15.58 -4.40
C THR A 311 -16.04 -14.27 -4.34
N ALA A 312 -16.01 -13.60 -3.19
CA ALA A 312 -15.27 -12.36 -3.02
C ALA A 312 -14.38 -12.36 -1.77
N GLY A 313 -13.31 -11.56 -1.80
CA GLY A 313 -12.41 -11.43 -0.66
C GLY A 313 -11.33 -10.37 -0.87
N ALA A 314 -10.71 -9.95 0.23
CA ALA A 314 -9.67 -8.93 0.27
C ALA A 314 -8.41 -9.47 0.95
N VAL A 315 -7.25 -9.20 0.36
CA VAL A 315 -5.94 -9.65 0.84
C VAL A 315 -4.93 -8.52 0.74
N GLN A 316 -3.97 -8.49 1.65
CA GLN A 316 -2.80 -7.63 1.55
C GLN A 316 -1.59 -8.47 1.16
N ALA A 317 -0.77 -7.97 0.25
CA ALA A 317 0.57 -8.50 0.00
C ALA A 317 1.60 -7.48 0.48
N GLU A 318 2.40 -7.85 1.47
CA GLU A 318 3.51 -7.06 1.96
C GLU A 318 4.82 -7.66 1.44
N PHE A 319 5.41 -7.04 0.42
CA PHE A 319 6.65 -7.52 -0.16
C PHE A 319 7.87 -7.00 0.58
N ARG A 320 8.92 -7.82 0.65
CA ARG A 320 10.25 -7.34 1.06
C ARG A 320 10.79 -6.40 -0.02
N ARG A 321 10.92 -5.12 0.30
CA ARG A 321 11.36 -4.08 -0.66
C ARG A 321 12.77 -4.39 -1.18
N GLU A 322 13.67 -4.95 -0.38
CA GLU A 322 14.99 -5.41 -0.86
C GLU A 322 14.85 -6.46 -1.98
N TYR A 323 13.84 -7.34 -1.89
CA TYR A 323 13.52 -8.27 -2.97
C TYR A 323 12.98 -7.53 -4.19
N LEU A 324 12.05 -6.57 -4.04
CA LEU A 324 11.52 -5.83 -5.20
C LEU A 324 12.59 -5.02 -5.92
N LEU A 325 13.47 -4.33 -5.18
CA LEU A 325 14.54 -3.50 -5.73
C LEU A 325 15.61 -4.32 -6.45
N GLY A 326 15.87 -5.54 -5.98
CA GLY A 326 17.01 -6.33 -6.42
C GLY A 326 18.32 -5.92 -5.73
N GLU A 327 19.33 -6.78 -5.82
CA GLU A 327 20.57 -6.71 -5.04
C GLU A 327 21.32 -5.38 -5.23
N ALA A 328 21.49 -4.92 -6.48
CA ALA A 328 22.24 -3.70 -6.76
C ALA A 328 21.58 -2.44 -6.17
N ASN A 329 20.27 -2.30 -6.33
CA ASN A 329 19.53 -1.16 -5.78
C ASN A 329 19.44 -1.25 -4.24
N ALA A 330 19.26 -2.45 -3.68
CA ALA A 330 19.29 -2.66 -2.23
C ALA A 330 20.66 -2.31 -1.63
N ALA A 331 21.76 -2.69 -2.29
CA ALA A 331 23.11 -2.31 -1.87
C ALA A 331 23.35 -0.80 -1.95
N HIS A 332 22.84 -0.14 -3.00
CA HIS A 332 22.98 1.31 -3.16
C HIS A 332 22.27 2.08 -2.03
N ILE A 333 21.08 1.66 -1.60
CA ILE A 333 20.34 2.34 -0.52
C ILE A 333 20.85 1.96 0.88
N ALA A 334 21.54 0.83 1.02
CA ALA A 334 22.21 0.46 2.27
C ALA A 334 23.46 1.32 2.55
N ALA A 335 23.99 2.01 1.54
CA ALA A 335 25.07 2.97 1.69
C ALA A 335 24.55 4.37 2.10
N PRO A 336 25.35 5.20 2.79
CA PRO A 336 25.01 6.59 3.07
C PRO A 336 24.70 7.37 1.79
N GLY A 337 23.67 8.22 1.81
CA GLY A 337 23.26 8.97 0.63
C GLY A 337 21.94 9.73 0.79
N THR A 338 21.64 10.59 -0.18
CA THR A 338 20.46 11.46 -0.15
C THR A 338 19.51 11.26 -1.33
N ASP A 339 19.91 10.47 -2.33
CA ASP A 339 19.16 10.15 -3.55
C ASP A 339 18.34 8.86 -3.40
N TRP A 340 17.69 8.41 -4.48
CA TRP A 340 17.00 7.11 -4.55
C TRP A 340 17.20 6.51 -5.95
N PRO A 341 17.55 5.22 -6.08
CA PRO A 341 17.86 4.64 -7.37
C PRO A 341 16.61 4.52 -8.24
N ALA A 342 16.79 4.65 -9.55
CA ALA A 342 15.70 4.37 -10.49
C ALA A 342 15.31 2.89 -10.42
N PRO A 343 14.01 2.54 -10.62
CA PRO A 343 13.60 1.16 -10.74
C PRO A 343 14.32 0.45 -11.88
N ASP A 344 14.85 -0.75 -11.63
CA ASP A 344 15.42 -1.61 -12.66
C ASP A 344 14.28 -2.19 -13.52
N ALA A 345 14.23 -1.77 -14.80
CA ALA A 345 13.19 -2.18 -15.73
C ALA A 345 13.13 -3.71 -15.94
N SER A 346 14.28 -4.39 -15.92
CA SER A 346 14.35 -5.85 -16.07
C SER A 346 13.79 -6.56 -14.85
N ARG A 347 14.12 -6.06 -13.65
CA ARG A 347 13.57 -6.54 -12.38
C ARG A 347 12.06 -6.32 -12.32
N VAL A 348 11.58 -5.14 -12.70
CA VAL A 348 10.15 -4.80 -12.75
C VAL A 348 9.39 -5.74 -13.70
N ALA A 349 9.91 -5.99 -14.90
CA ALA A 349 9.28 -6.90 -15.86
C ALA A 349 9.23 -8.35 -15.37
N LEU A 350 10.29 -8.81 -14.71
CA LEU A 350 10.35 -10.13 -14.07
C LEU A 350 9.30 -10.26 -12.97
N LEU A 351 9.23 -9.29 -12.05
CA LEU A 351 8.29 -9.30 -10.93
C LEU A 351 6.84 -9.25 -11.41
N ALA A 352 6.53 -8.43 -12.43
CA ALA A 352 5.21 -8.41 -13.05
C ALA A 352 4.82 -9.79 -13.64
N SER A 353 5.78 -10.47 -14.27
CA SER A 353 5.56 -11.82 -14.81
C SER A 353 5.34 -12.85 -13.71
N HIS A 354 6.06 -12.77 -12.59
CA HIS A 354 5.85 -13.64 -11.42
C HIS A 354 4.48 -13.38 -10.76
N MET A 355 4.06 -12.11 -10.64
CA MET A 355 2.72 -11.76 -10.16
C MET A 355 1.65 -12.38 -11.06
N LYS A 356 1.76 -12.20 -12.39
CA LYS A 356 0.84 -12.82 -13.34
C LYS A 356 0.81 -14.34 -13.22
N ALA A 357 1.98 -15.00 -13.13
CA ALA A 357 2.06 -16.45 -12.97
C ALA A 357 1.39 -16.93 -11.68
N SER A 358 1.64 -16.25 -10.56
CA SER A 358 1.03 -16.58 -9.26
C SER A 358 -0.49 -16.47 -9.31
N TRP A 359 -1.02 -15.41 -9.90
CA TRP A 359 -2.47 -15.23 -10.02
C TRP A 359 -3.09 -16.12 -11.09
N ASP A 360 -2.36 -16.51 -12.14
CA ASP A 360 -2.81 -17.51 -13.11
C ASP A 360 -2.99 -18.89 -12.48
N GLU A 361 -2.03 -19.30 -11.66
CA GLU A 361 -2.10 -20.56 -10.93
C GLU A 361 -3.21 -20.54 -9.89
N PHE A 362 -3.36 -19.43 -9.14
CA PHE A 362 -4.45 -19.27 -8.19
C PHE A 362 -5.82 -19.38 -8.87
N ARG A 363 -6.01 -18.68 -10.00
CA ARG A 363 -7.23 -18.76 -10.82
C ARG A 363 -7.50 -20.18 -11.31
N ALA A 364 -6.47 -20.89 -11.78
CA ALA A 364 -6.63 -22.28 -12.24
C ALA A 364 -7.08 -23.22 -11.10
N ALA A 365 -6.55 -23.01 -9.90
CA ALA A 365 -6.86 -23.86 -8.76
C ALA A 365 -8.25 -23.61 -8.16
N ILE A 366 -8.75 -22.37 -8.16
CA ILE A 366 -10.10 -22.07 -7.62
C ILE A 366 -11.24 -22.50 -8.55
N VAL A 367 -10.97 -22.75 -9.83
CA VAL A 367 -11.96 -23.28 -10.81
C VAL A 367 -12.41 -24.70 -10.44
N GLY A 368 -11.73 -25.39 -9.52
CA GLY A 368 -12.08 -26.73 -9.03
C GLY A 368 -12.52 -26.83 -7.56
N VAL A 369 -12.59 -25.71 -6.82
CA VAL A 369 -12.95 -25.72 -5.39
C VAL A 369 -14.46 -25.45 -5.25
N PRO A 370 -15.26 -26.39 -4.70
CA PRO A 370 -16.66 -26.11 -4.37
C PRO A 370 -16.73 -24.93 -3.40
N THR A 371 -17.66 -23.99 -3.62
CA THR A 371 -17.92 -22.91 -2.68
C THR A 371 -18.18 -23.48 -1.29
N PRO A 372 -17.39 -23.13 -0.25
CA PRO A 372 -17.64 -23.62 1.09
C PRO A 372 -19.02 -23.15 1.54
N HIS A 373 -19.89 -24.09 1.90
CA HIS A 373 -21.09 -23.76 2.66
C HIS A 373 -20.62 -23.30 4.05
N ALA A 374 -20.89 -22.02 4.36
CA ALA A 374 -20.68 -21.44 5.69
C ALA A 374 -21.56 -22.13 6.74
#